data_AF-A0A7V9E5G4-F1
#
_entry.id   AF-A0A7V9E5G4-F1
#
_cell.length_a   1.000
_cell.length_b   1.000
_cell.length_c   1.000
_cell.angle_alpha   90.00
_cell.angle_beta   90.00
_cell.angle_gamma   90.00
#
_symmetry.space_group_name_H-M   'P 1'
#
loop_
_entity.id
_entity.type
_entity.pdbx_description
1 polymer ?
#
loop_
_entity_poly.entity_id
_entity_poly.type
_entity_poly.pdbx_seq_one_letter_code
_entity_poly.pdbx_strand_id
1 'polypeptide(L)'
;MGDEVASREFSRQDRQLYRAKVRRCLDVFARMLEASKFDSERPMTGLEIEFNLIDEQHDPAMRNADVLQAIANEDFQTELGQFNIEINVKPRGLAGESQANLEADLRSSLNYAEEKSREAGAHITMIGILPTLTREHLSAESISANPRYALLNEQIFAARG
;
A
#
# COMPACT_ATOMS: atom_id res chain seq x y z
N MET A 1 7.13 2.61 -2.93
CA MET A 1 5.85 3.33 -2.75
C MET A 1 6.09 4.62 -1.96
N GLY A 2 5.10 5.49 -1.79
CA GLY A 2 5.28 6.93 -1.47
C GLY A 2 6.19 7.26 -0.27
N ASP A 3 7.01 8.31 -0.44
CA ASP A 3 7.99 8.75 0.57
C ASP A 3 7.34 9.15 1.90
N GLU A 4 8.07 8.94 3.00
CA GLU A 4 7.72 9.53 4.29
C GLU A 4 7.63 11.05 4.15
N VAL A 5 6.48 11.60 4.55
CA VAL A 5 6.25 13.04 4.50
C VAL A 5 6.31 13.57 5.92
N ALA A 6 7.22 14.51 6.18
CA ALA A 6 7.21 15.24 7.43
C ALA A 6 5.87 15.98 7.62
N SER A 7 5.36 16.01 8.85
CA SER A 7 4.17 16.79 9.18
C SER A 7 4.36 18.24 8.72
N ARG A 8 3.48 18.71 7.84
CA ARG A 8 3.57 20.03 7.23
C ARG A 8 2.18 20.59 6.95
N GLU A 9 1.98 21.85 7.36
CA GLU A 9 0.83 22.63 6.90
C GLU A 9 1.06 23.13 5.47
N PHE A 10 0.04 22.99 4.61
CA PHE A 10 0.10 23.45 3.23
C PHE A 10 -0.54 24.83 3.07
N SER A 11 0.28 25.82 2.73
CA SER A 11 -0.18 27.17 2.45
C SER A 11 -0.97 27.25 1.13
N ARG A 12 -1.68 28.38 0.92
CA ARG A 12 -2.30 28.67 -0.39
C ARG A 12 -1.28 28.69 -1.53
N GLN A 13 -0.07 29.17 -1.26
CA GLN A 13 1.02 29.21 -2.23
C GLN A 13 1.49 27.79 -2.59
N ASP A 14 1.65 26.90 -1.60
CA ASP A 14 2.00 25.49 -1.84
C ASP A 14 0.97 24.82 -2.74
N ARG A 15 -0.33 25.06 -2.49
CA ARG A 15 -1.42 24.53 -3.32
C ARG A 15 -1.38 25.07 -4.76
N GLN A 16 -0.99 26.33 -4.95
CA GLN A 16 -0.83 26.92 -6.28
C GLN A 16 0.37 26.31 -7.03
N LEU A 17 1.50 26.15 -6.35
CA LEU A 17 2.70 25.51 -6.91
C LEU A 17 2.42 24.05 -7.27
N TYR A 18 1.72 23.30 -6.41
CA TYR A 18 1.30 21.93 -6.69
C TYR A 18 0.44 21.86 -7.96
N ARG A 19 -0.60 22.70 -8.10
CA ARG A 19 -1.43 22.73 -9.31
C ARG A 19 -0.64 23.06 -10.57
N ALA A 20 0.32 23.99 -10.48
CA ALA A 20 1.18 24.31 -11.61
C ALA A 20 2.10 23.13 -11.98
N LYS A 21 2.64 22.40 -10.99
CA LYS A 21 3.44 21.19 -11.21
C LYS A 21 2.60 20.08 -11.84
N VAL A 22 1.40 19.81 -11.33
CA VAL A 22 0.48 18.78 -11.88
C VAL A 22 0.17 19.07 -13.33
N ARG A 23 -0.20 20.32 -13.68
CA ARG A 23 -0.46 20.70 -15.08
C ARG A 23 0.76 20.45 -15.97
N ARG A 24 1.95 20.84 -15.53
CA ARG A 24 3.20 20.60 -16.28
C ARG A 24 3.49 19.11 -16.47
N CYS A 25 3.25 18.28 -15.45
CA CYS A 25 3.38 16.82 -15.55
C CYS A 25 2.39 16.25 -16.58
N LEU A 26 1.14 16.73 -16.59
CA LEU A 26 0.14 16.34 -17.58
C LEU A 26 0.53 16.76 -19.00
N ASP A 27 1.07 17.97 -19.18
CA ASP A 27 1.57 18.43 -20.48
C ASP A 27 2.70 17.54 -21.01
N VAL A 28 3.63 17.12 -20.13
CA VAL A 28 4.71 16.19 -20.48
C VAL A 28 4.13 14.81 -20.82
N PHE A 29 3.18 14.31 -20.03
CA PHE A 29 2.57 13.02 -20.25
C PHE A 29 1.81 12.97 -21.59
N ALA A 30 1.04 14.02 -21.93
CA ALA A 30 0.37 14.15 -23.22
C ALA A 30 1.36 14.06 -24.39
N ARG A 31 2.50 14.78 -24.30
CA ARG A 31 3.56 14.71 -25.32
C ARG A 31 4.20 13.32 -25.43
N MET A 32 4.33 12.59 -24.32
CA MET A 32 4.85 11.21 -24.35
C MET A 32 3.88 10.25 -25.03
N LEU A 33 2.58 10.41 -24.78
CA LEU A 33 1.51 9.64 -25.43
C LEU A 33 1.48 9.90 -26.94
N GLU A 34 1.51 11.16 -27.36
CA GLU A 34 1.55 11.55 -28.79
C GLU A 34 2.79 11.02 -29.51
N ALA A 35 3.94 10.99 -28.84
CA ALA A 35 5.20 10.54 -29.43
C ALA A 35 5.46 9.03 -29.29
N SER A 36 4.53 8.25 -28.71
CA SER A 36 4.63 6.80 -28.47
C SER A 36 5.99 6.36 -27.91
N LYS A 37 6.54 7.09 -26.92
CA LYS A 37 7.86 6.81 -26.34
C LYS A 37 7.83 5.75 -25.23
N PHE A 38 7.05 4.69 -25.41
CA PHE A 38 6.99 3.57 -24.48
C PHE A 38 7.65 2.35 -25.10
N ASP A 39 8.47 1.64 -24.31
CA ASP A 39 9.02 0.34 -24.72
C ASP A 39 7.90 -0.71 -24.68
N SER A 40 7.55 -1.22 -25.86
CA SER A 40 6.54 -2.27 -26.02
C SER A 40 7.14 -3.64 -26.34
N GLU A 41 8.47 -3.74 -26.52
CA GLU A 41 9.13 -4.99 -26.90
C GLU A 41 9.31 -5.93 -25.70
N ARG A 42 9.30 -5.37 -24.49
CA ARG A 42 9.49 -6.11 -23.23
C ARG A 42 8.30 -5.90 -22.30
N PRO A 43 7.19 -6.63 -22.50
CA PRO A 43 6.03 -6.49 -21.63
C PRO A 43 6.38 -6.96 -20.22
N MET A 44 6.15 -6.08 -19.25
CA MET A 44 6.37 -6.31 -17.83
C MET A 44 5.04 -6.31 -17.10
N THR A 45 4.99 -6.99 -15.97
CA THR A 45 3.89 -6.94 -15.01
C THR A 45 4.43 -6.67 -13.61
N GLY A 46 3.72 -5.83 -12.86
CA GLY A 46 3.88 -5.67 -11.42
C GLY A 46 2.60 -6.15 -10.73
N LEU A 47 2.71 -6.55 -9.47
CA LEU A 47 1.57 -7.02 -8.68
C LEU A 47 1.67 -6.44 -7.28
N GLU A 48 0.58 -5.87 -6.82
CA GLU A 48 0.40 -5.41 -5.45
C GLU A 48 -0.80 -6.15 -4.86
N ILE A 49 -0.70 -6.57 -3.61
CA ILE A 49 -1.80 -7.21 -2.89
C ILE A 49 -1.84 -6.64 -1.48
N GLU A 50 -3.02 -6.16 -1.09
CA GLU A 50 -3.32 -5.76 0.28
C GLU A 50 -3.97 -6.91 1.05
N PHE A 51 -3.66 -6.99 2.34
CA PHE A 51 -4.17 -7.99 3.25
C PHE A 51 -4.77 -7.36 4.50
N ASN A 52 -5.77 -8.02 5.06
CA ASN A 52 -6.30 -7.72 6.37
C ASN A 52 -5.70 -8.67 7.41
N LEU A 53 -5.31 -8.13 8.56
CA LEU A 53 -4.83 -8.88 9.72
C LEU A 53 -5.99 -9.12 10.68
N ILE A 54 -6.14 -10.36 11.13
CA ILE A 54 -7.14 -10.75 12.13
C ILE A 54 -6.50 -11.45 13.32
N ASP A 55 -7.13 -11.35 14.49
CA ASP A 55 -6.74 -12.09 15.69
C ASP A 55 -7.42 -13.48 15.75
N GLU A 56 -7.24 -14.19 16.86
CA GLU A 56 -7.85 -15.51 17.09
C GLU A 56 -9.39 -15.49 17.18
N GLN A 57 -9.99 -14.33 17.41
CA GLN A 57 -11.44 -14.13 17.41
C GLN A 57 -11.97 -13.74 16.03
N HIS A 58 -11.07 -13.59 15.05
CA HIS A 58 -11.32 -13.07 13.70
C HIS A 58 -11.72 -11.59 13.67
N ASP A 59 -11.40 -10.84 14.71
CA ASP A 59 -11.54 -9.38 14.73
C ASP A 59 -10.28 -8.71 14.11
N PRO A 60 -10.38 -7.48 13.59
CA PRO A 60 -9.24 -6.77 13.00
C PRO A 60 -8.10 -6.61 14.00
N ALA A 61 -6.91 -7.13 13.68
CA ALA A 61 -5.74 -7.06 14.54
C ALA A 61 -4.88 -5.82 14.22
N MET A 62 -4.81 -4.86 15.14
CA MET A 62 -4.00 -3.64 15.04
C MET A 62 -2.49 -3.92 15.25
N ARG A 63 -1.90 -4.77 14.41
CA ARG A 63 -0.58 -5.37 14.62
C ARG A 63 0.36 -5.28 13.40
N ASN A 64 0.06 -4.44 12.42
CA ASN A 64 0.88 -4.40 11.20
C ASN A 64 2.36 -4.10 11.44
N ALA A 65 2.71 -3.22 12.38
CA ALA A 65 4.11 -2.93 12.70
C ALA A 65 4.84 -4.18 13.24
N ASP A 66 4.21 -4.89 14.18
CA ASP A 66 4.77 -6.12 14.77
C ASP A 66 4.90 -7.23 13.70
N VAL A 67 3.87 -7.39 12.87
CA VAL A 67 3.84 -8.34 11.75
C VAL A 67 4.94 -8.02 10.74
N LEU A 68 5.07 -6.77 10.30
CA LEU A 68 6.10 -6.36 9.34
C LEU A 68 7.51 -6.53 9.91
N GLN A 69 7.70 -6.24 11.20
CA GLN A 69 8.96 -6.49 11.88
C GLN A 69 9.30 -7.99 11.91
N ALA A 70 8.31 -8.86 12.14
CA ALA A 70 8.50 -10.31 12.13
C ALA A 70 8.77 -10.86 10.72
N ILE A 71 8.10 -10.32 9.69
CA ILE A 71 8.31 -10.68 8.28
C ILE A 71 9.71 -10.24 7.81
N ALA A 72 10.18 -9.05 8.22
CA ALA A 72 11.50 -8.51 7.91
C ALA A 72 11.86 -8.53 6.41
N ASN A 73 10.88 -8.23 5.54
CA ASN A 73 11.05 -8.16 4.09
C ASN A 73 10.59 -6.78 3.56
N GLU A 74 11.45 -6.12 2.78
CA GLU A 74 11.21 -4.79 2.19
C GLU A 74 10.03 -4.73 1.20
N ASP A 75 9.67 -5.89 0.64
CA ASP A 75 8.53 -5.99 -0.27
C ASP A 75 7.20 -5.81 0.48
N PHE A 76 7.19 -6.01 1.81
CA PHE A 76 6.01 -5.82 2.65
C PHE A 76 6.02 -4.45 3.32
N GLN A 77 4.89 -3.75 3.29
CA GLN A 77 4.77 -2.39 3.84
C GLN A 77 3.47 -2.21 4.62
N THR A 78 3.42 -1.13 5.42
CA THR A 78 2.19 -0.72 6.11
C THR A 78 1.16 -0.21 5.12
N GLU A 79 -0.11 -0.44 5.41
CA GLU A 79 -1.21 0.28 4.77
C GLU A 79 -1.83 1.33 5.71
N LEU A 80 -2.88 2.03 5.27
CA LEU A 80 -3.54 3.08 6.07
C LEU A 80 -3.97 2.59 7.47
N GLY A 81 -4.59 1.42 7.55
CA GLY A 81 -5.02 0.82 8.81
C GLY A 81 -3.94 -0.03 9.47
N GLN A 82 -3.86 0.00 10.80
CA GLN A 82 -2.96 -0.88 11.58
C GLN A 82 -3.31 -2.36 11.43
N PHE A 83 -4.50 -2.66 10.92
CA PHE A 83 -4.95 -4.01 10.57
C PHE A 83 -4.70 -4.35 9.09
N ASN A 84 -3.96 -3.53 8.35
CA ASN A 84 -3.59 -3.81 6.96
C ASN A 84 -2.09 -3.79 6.73
N ILE A 85 -1.66 -4.69 5.86
CA ILE A 85 -0.33 -4.73 5.25
C ILE A 85 -0.49 -4.96 3.76
N GLU A 86 0.55 -4.65 2.99
CA GLU A 86 0.59 -4.94 1.56
C GLU A 86 1.91 -5.61 1.18
N ILE A 87 1.92 -6.29 0.04
CA ILE A 87 3.13 -6.76 -0.64
C ILE A 87 3.24 -6.11 -2.03
N ASN A 88 4.40 -5.51 -2.31
CA ASN A 88 4.77 -4.96 -3.61
C ASN A 88 5.70 -5.95 -4.33
N VAL A 89 5.15 -6.76 -5.23
CA VAL A 89 5.95 -7.73 -6.00
C VAL A 89 6.73 -7.02 -7.10
N LYS A 90 8.05 -7.22 -7.11
CA LYS A 90 8.97 -6.63 -8.09
C LYS A 90 8.51 -6.88 -9.53
N PRO A 91 8.56 -5.85 -10.42
CA PRO A 91 8.18 -6.01 -11.81
C PRO A 91 8.98 -7.11 -12.51
N ARG A 92 8.30 -7.92 -13.31
CA ARG A 92 8.90 -9.05 -14.04
C ARG A 92 8.34 -9.15 -15.45
N GLY A 93 9.07 -9.82 -16.34
CA GLY A 93 8.60 -10.07 -17.71
C GLY A 93 7.34 -10.95 -17.72
N LEU A 94 6.57 -10.88 -18.81
CA LEU A 94 5.35 -11.69 -19.00
C LEU A 94 5.54 -12.94 -19.87
N ALA A 95 6.69 -13.09 -20.52
CA ALA A 95 6.92 -14.17 -21.48
C ALA A 95 7.29 -15.50 -20.80
N GLY A 96 7.05 -16.61 -21.50
CA GLY A 96 7.47 -17.95 -21.07
C GLY A 96 6.86 -18.36 -19.72
N GLU A 97 7.69 -18.90 -18.84
CA GLU A 97 7.28 -19.44 -17.53
C GLU A 97 7.10 -18.37 -16.44
N SER A 98 7.17 -17.08 -16.80
CA SER A 98 7.19 -15.98 -15.82
C SER A 98 5.96 -15.95 -14.91
N GLN A 99 4.79 -16.38 -15.39
CA GLN A 99 3.57 -16.44 -14.58
C GLN A 99 3.61 -17.59 -13.57
N ALA A 100 4.11 -18.76 -13.95
CA ALA A 100 4.26 -19.90 -13.03
C ALA A 100 5.29 -19.59 -11.94
N ASN A 101 6.40 -18.92 -12.32
CA ASN A 101 7.40 -18.45 -11.36
C ASN A 101 6.81 -17.36 -10.43
N LEU A 102 6.00 -16.44 -10.96
CA LEU A 102 5.28 -15.45 -10.14
C LEU A 102 4.38 -16.11 -9.10
N GLU A 103 3.60 -17.12 -9.50
CA GLU A 103 2.74 -17.84 -8.57
C GLU A 103 3.56 -18.55 -7.48
N ALA A 104 4.64 -19.25 -7.87
CA ALA A 104 5.48 -19.98 -6.94
C ALA A 104 6.17 -19.05 -5.92
N ASP A 105 6.76 -17.95 -6.41
CA ASP A 105 7.39 -16.93 -5.57
C ASP A 105 6.37 -16.32 -4.60
N LEU A 106 5.23 -15.87 -5.13
CA LEU A 106 4.18 -15.23 -4.35
C LEU A 106 3.66 -16.19 -3.27
N ARG A 107 3.37 -17.45 -3.63
CA ARG A 107 2.90 -18.46 -2.66
C ARG A 107 3.93 -18.68 -1.56
N SER A 108 5.21 -18.75 -1.89
CA SER A 108 6.28 -18.88 -0.90
C SER A 108 6.34 -17.67 0.03
N SER A 109 6.29 -16.45 -0.52
CA SER A 109 6.28 -15.21 0.25
C SER A 109 5.06 -15.10 1.17
N LEU A 110 3.86 -15.45 0.69
CA LEU A 110 2.63 -15.40 1.48
C LEU A 110 2.60 -16.43 2.61
N ASN A 111 3.05 -17.66 2.34
CA ASN A 111 3.13 -18.69 3.38
C ASN A 111 4.12 -18.30 4.48
N TYR A 112 5.27 -17.73 4.09
CA TYR A 112 6.25 -17.21 5.04
C TYR A 112 5.66 -16.04 5.85
N ALA A 113 4.98 -15.10 5.19
CA ALA A 113 4.37 -13.97 5.85
C ALA A 113 3.28 -14.38 6.85
N GLU A 114 2.47 -15.39 6.52
CA GLU A 114 1.47 -15.95 7.43
C GLU A 114 2.12 -16.62 8.65
N GLU A 115 3.20 -17.39 8.46
CA GLU A 115 3.95 -17.98 9.58
C GLU A 115 4.48 -16.90 10.54
N LYS A 116 5.05 -15.82 9.98
CA LYS A 116 5.54 -14.67 10.76
C LYS A 116 4.44 -13.84 11.40
N SER A 117 3.30 -13.69 10.73
CA SER A 117 2.14 -13.02 11.31
C SER A 117 1.62 -13.75 12.54
N ARG A 118 1.59 -15.09 12.49
CA ARG A 118 1.17 -15.92 13.63
C ARG A 118 2.10 -15.77 14.83
N GLU A 119 3.41 -15.64 14.61
CA GLU A 119 4.39 -15.32 15.68
C GLU A 119 4.06 -13.98 16.37
N ALA A 120 3.48 -13.03 15.63
CA ALA A 120 3.03 -11.73 16.14
C ALA A 120 1.57 -11.73 16.65
N GLY A 121 0.88 -12.88 16.66
CA GLY A 121 -0.50 -12.99 17.13
C GLY A 121 -1.55 -12.49 16.14
N ALA A 122 -1.28 -12.57 14.83
CA ALA A 122 -2.23 -12.21 13.77
C ALA A 122 -2.24 -13.24 12.63
N HIS A 123 -3.31 -13.25 11.86
CA HIS A 123 -3.46 -14.04 10.63
C HIS A 123 -3.72 -13.14 9.42
N ILE A 124 -3.13 -13.49 8.28
CA ILE A 124 -3.32 -12.78 7.01
C ILE A 124 -4.61 -13.28 6.34
N THR A 125 -5.45 -12.34 5.90
CA THR A 125 -6.64 -12.62 5.11
C THR A 125 -6.68 -11.80 3.83
N MET A 126 -6.93 -12.48 2.71
CA MET A 126 -7.08 -11.88 1.38
C MET A 126 -8.56 -11.60 1.07
N ILE A 127 -9.17 -10.71 1.84
CA ILE A 127 -10.54 -10.24 1.63
C ILE A 127 -10.54 -8.72 1.51
N GLY A 128 -11.42 -8.16 0.68
CA GLY A 128 -11.46 -6.71 0.48
C GLY A 128 -11.92 -5.92 1.70
N ILE A 129 -12.92 -6.42 2.43
CA ILE A 129 -13.44 -5.79 3.66
C ILE A 129 -13.69 -6.87 4.69
N LEU A 130 -13.14 -6.71 5.90
CA LEU A 130 -13.42 -7.60 7.03
C LEU A 130 -14.89 -7.45 7.46
N PRO A 131 -15.68 -8.54 7.49
CA PRO A 131 -17.06 -8.50 7.98
C PRO A 131 -17.18 -8.12 9.47
N THR A 132 -16.12 -8.32 10.23
CA THR A 132 -15.98 -7.97 11.66
C THR A 132 -15.49 -6.53 11.88
N LEU A 133 -15.23 -5.77 10.81
CA LEU A 133 -14.85 -4.36 10.94
C LEU A 133 -16.06 -3.54 11.39
N THR A 134 -15.94 -2.92 12.57
CA THR A 134 -16.97 -2.04 13.14
C THR A 134 -16.48 -0.61 13.21
N ARG A 135 -17.36 0.31 13.62
CA ARG A 135 -16.97 1.73 13.83
C ARG A 135 -15.93 1.90 14.93
N GLU A 136 -15.89 1.00 15.92
CA GLU A 136 -14.93 1.07 17.03
C GLU A 136 -13.49 0.83 16.54
N HIS A 137 -13.35 0.04 15.46
CA HIS A 137 -12.08 -0.21 14.77
C HIS A 137 -11.67 0.91 13.80
N LEU A 138 -12.49 1.95 13.62
CA LEU A 138 -12.29 3.03 12.66
C LEU A 138 -12.06 4.36 13.38
N SER A 139 -11.02 4.40 14.21
CA SER A 139 -10.58 5.60 14.91
C SER A 139 -9.23 6.10 14.39
N ALA A 140 -8.83 7.31 14.82
CA ALA A 140 -7.49 7.82 14.52
C ALA A 140 -6.37 6.93 15.11
N GLU A 141 -6.65 6.22 16.20
CA GLU A 141 -5.71 5.30 16.85
C GLU A 141 -5.50 4.02 16.03
N SER A 142 -6.42 3.71 15.10
CA SER A 142 -6.34 2.57 14.20
C SER A 142 -5.55 2.87 12.92
N ILE A 143 -5.07 4.11 12.74
CA ILE A 143 -4.24 4.52 11.61
C ILE A 143 -2.79 4.12 11.86
N SER A 144 -2.12 3.54 10.87
CA SER A 144 -0.71 3.16 10.95
C SER A 144 0.18 4.33 11.34
N ALA A 145 1.26 4.05 12.08
CA ALA A 145 2.19 5.04 12.60
C ALA A 145 3.14 5.61 11.51
N ASN A 146 2.57 6.13 10.43
CA ASN A 146 3.27 6.89 9.40
C ASN A 146 2.64 8.30 9.33
N PRO A 147 3.41 9.38 9.52
CA PRO A 147 2.89 10.75 9.50
C PRO A 147 2.09 11.10 8.24
N ARG A 148 2.39 10.45 7.11
CA ARG A 148 1.65 10.61 5.85
C ARG A 148 0.17 10.24 6.01
N TYR A 149 -0.14 9.16 6.71
CA TYR A 149 -1.52 8.67 6.86
C TYR A 149 -2.37 9.62 7.71
N ALA A 150 -1.81 10.10 8.83
CA ALA A 150 -2.46 11.10 9.67
C ALA A 150 -2.73 12.40 8.89
N LEU A 151 -1.74 12.90 8.15
CA LEU A 151 -1.87 14.10 7.33
C LEU A 151 -2.93 13.94 6.23
N LEU A 152 -2.99 12.78 5.56
CA LEU A 152 -4.03 12.48 4.57
C LEU A 152 -5.42 12.52 5.20
N ASN A 153 -5.59 11.91 6.37
CA ASN A 153 -6.85 11.92 7.11
C ASN A 153 -7.28 13.37 7.43
N GLU A 154 -6.38 14.17 8.00
CA GLU A 154 -6.63 15.59 8.31
C GLU A 154 -7.03 16.41 7.08
N GLN A 155 -6.33 16.25 5.96
CA GLN A 155 -6.64 16.99 4.73
C GLN A 155 -7.99 16.57 4.14
N ILE A 156 -8.39 15.30 4.25
CA ILE A 156 -9.72 14.82 3.81
C ILE A 156 -10.82 15.47 4.66
N PHE A 157 -10.67 15.51 5.98
CA PHE A 157 -11.63 16.17 6.86
C PHE A 157 -11.71 17.67 6.59
N ALA A 158 -10.57 18.36 6.51
CA ALA A 158 -10.52 19.80 6.21
C ALA A 158 -11.14 20.17 4.86
N ALA A 159 -11.12 19.26 3.88
CA ALA A 159 -11.76 19.47 2.58
C ALA A 159 -13.28 19.22 2.59
N ARG A 160 -13.79 18.41 3.53
CA ARG A 160 -15.22 18.07 3.64
C ARG A 160 -16.03 19.11 4.43
N GLY A 161 -15.37 19.91 5.30
CA GLY A 161 -16.01 20.92 6.14
C GLY A 161 -16.22 20.42 7.56
#